data_AF-A0A2V5NCW0-F1
#
_entry.id   AF-A0A2V5NCW0-F1
#
_cell.length_a   1.000
_cell.length_b   1.000
_cell.length_c   1.000
_cell.angle_alpha   90.00
_cell.angle_beta   90.00
_cell.angle_gamma   90.00
#
_symmetry.space_group_name_H-M   'P 1'
#
loop_
_entity.id
_entity.type
_entity.pdbx_description
1 polymer ?
#
loop_
_entity_poly.entity_id
_entity_poly.type
_entity_poly.pdbx_seq_one_letter_code
_entity_poly.pdbx_strand_id
1 'polypeptide(L)'
;MRRLIVRRLLFLAAFAFIGGLYFWGTIDAHQVNLRYILWKHHAWPHQRFMLPFLSVDGEFTMSLRGKTKAEIQRYFPLLIRPELAITEYQRTYSQDMIWRHRDYLWIGDSDYAIQFEDGKVVYVGPIKG
;
A
#
# COMPACT_ATOMS: atom_id res chain seq x y z
N MET A 1 1.56 -10.63 45.56
CA MET A 1 2.63 -10.82 44.54
C MET A 1 2.10 -10.88 43.10
N ARG A 2 1.17 -11.78 42.74
CA ARG A 2 0.69 -11.98 41.35
C ARG A 2 0.18 -10.71 40.65
N ARG A 3 -0.62 -9.88 41.33
CA ARG A 3 -1.13 -8.60 40.78
C ARG A 3 -0.05 -7.56 40.49
N LEU A 4 1.04 -7.55 41.26
CA LEU A 4 2.13 -6.59 41.11
C LEU A 4 3.01 -6.95 39.90
N ILE A 5 3.21 -8.25 39.69
CA ILE A 5 3.93 -8.80 38.52
C ILE A 5 3.14 -8.50 37.24
N VAL A 6 1.82 -8.74 37.25
CA VAL A 6 0.95 -8.43 36.09
C VAL A 6 0.96 -6.94 35.74
N ARG A 7 0.89 -6.05 36.73
CA ARG A 7 0.99 -4.60 36.49
C ARG A 7 2.34 -4.20 35.86
N ARG A 8 3.45 -4.76 36.34
CA ARG A 8 4.78 -4.49 35.79
C ARG A 8 4.92 -4.97 34.34
N LEU A 9 4.38 -6.15 34.03
CA LEU A 9 4.36 -6.69 32.66
C LEU A 9 3.52 -5.84 31.72
N LEU A 10 2.35 -5.35 32.16
CA LEU A 10 1.52 -4.45 31.36
C LEU A 10 2.22 -3.11 31.07
N PHE A 11 2.93 -2.54 32.06
CA PHE A 11 3.73 -1.34 31.85
C PHE A 11 4.87 -1.57 30.84
N LEU A 12 5.61 -2.68 30.96
CA LEU A 12 6.65 -3.06 30.01
C LEU A 12 6.10 -3.26 28.60
N ALA A 13 4.96 -3.94 28.46
CA ALA A 13 4.29 -4.13 27.18
C ALA A 13 3.85 -2.80 26.55
N ALA A 14 3.32 -1.88 27.35
CA ALA A 14 2.94 -0.54 26.89
C ALA A 14 4.17 0.26 26.41
N PHE A 15 5.28 0.23 27.16
CA PHE A 15 6.52 0.89 26.74
C PHE A 15 7.11 0.27 25.48
N ALA A 16 7.12 -1.06 25.37
CA ALA A 16 7.58 -1.75 24.17
C ALA A 16 6.69 -1.43 22.95
N PHE A 17 5.38 -1.30 23.15
CA PHE A 17 4.44 -0.93 22.10
C PHE A 17 4.65 0.51 21.61
N ILE A 18 4.80 1.47 22.53
CA ILE A 18 5.08 2.88 22.21
C ILE A 18 6.45 3.02 21.53
N GLY A 19 7.47 2.35 22.06
CA GLY A 19 8.81 2.34 21.48
C GLY A 19 8.84 1.71 20.08
N GLY A 20 8.09 0.62 19.89
CA GLY A 20 7.91 -0.03 18.59
C GLY A 20 7.25 0.89 17.57
N LEU A 21 6.18 1.59 17.96
CA LEU A 21 5.52 2.59 17.10
C LEU A 21 6.43 3.77 16.74
N TYR A 22 7.21 4.25 17.70
CA TYR A 22 8.15 5.35 17.47
C TYR A 22 9.29 4.95 16.52
N PHE A 23 9.91 3.78 16.73
CA PHE A 23 10.94 3.24 15.85
C PHE A 23 10.41 3.01 14.44
N TRP A 24 9.18 2.50 14.32
CA TRP A 24 8.49 2.36 13.04
C TRP A 24 8.29 3.70 12.33
N GLY A 25 7.95 4.75 13.09
CA GLY A 25 7.83 6.11 12.58
C GLY A 25 9.15 6.65 12.03
N THR A 26 10.29 6.40 12.68
CA THR A 26 11.59 6.97 12.29
C THR A 26 12.18 6.41 11.01
N ILE A 27 11.82 5.18 10.63
CA ILE A 27 12.33 4.52 9.42
C ILE A 27 11.59 5.01 8.17
N ASP A 28 10.45 5.68 8.33
CA ASP A 28 9.61 6.06 7.20
C ASP A 28 9.67 7.56 6.90
N ALA A 29 9.63 7.92 5.62
CA ALA A 29 9.59 9.32 5.18
C ALA A 29 8.33 10.07 5.66
N HIS A 30 7.28 9.36 6.11
CA HIS A 30 6.00 9.91 6.52
C HIS A 30 5.75 9.83 8.04
N GLN A 31 6.78 10.12 8.84
CA GLN A 31 6.80 10.05 10.32
C GLN A 31 5.56 10.66 11.02
N VAL A 32 4.95 11.68 10.42
CA VAL A 32 3.79 12.41 10.96
C VAL A 32 2.44 11.84 10.52
N ASN A 33 2.40 10.95 9.52
CA ASN A 33 1.18 10.37 8.97
C ASN A 33 0.98 8.92 9.42
N LEU A 34 0.56 8.77 10.68
CA LEU A 34 0.32 7.45 11.28
C LEU A 34 -0.67 6.60 10.46
N ARG A 35 -1.67 7.21 9.81
CA ARG A 35 -2.64 6.46 8.99
C ARG A 35 -1.97 5.80 7.79
N TYR A 36 -1.07 6.51 7.12
CA TYR A 36 -0.28 5.96 6.02
C TYR A 36 0.61 4.80 6.51
N ILE A 37 1.31 5.00 7.63
CA ILE A 37 2.17 3.97 8.24
C ILE A 37 1.38 2.71 8.62
N LEU A 38 0.18 2.86 9.17
CA LEU A 38 -0.65 1.71 9.52
C LEU A 38 -1.18 1.02 8.26
N TRP A 39 -1.54 1.78 7.22
CA TRP A 39 -2.00 1.22 5.95
C TRP A 39 -0.91 0.42 5.21
N LYS A 40 0.29 0.97 5.05
CA LYS A 40 1.41 0.29 4.35
C LYS A 40 1.79 -1.05 5.02
N HIS A 41 1.41 -1.24 6.28
CA HIS A 41 1.60 -2.48 7.06
C HIS A 41 0.33 -3.28 7.32
N HIS A 42 -0.74 -3.03 6.57
CA HIS A 42 -2.01 -3.77 6.64
C HIS A 42 -2.73 -3.69 7.99
N ALA A 43 -2.38 -2.69 8.81
CA ALA A 43 -3.04 -2.41 10.09
C ALA A 43 -4.17 -1.36 9.95
N TRP A 44 -4.36 -0.81 8.74
CA TRP A 44 -5.43 0.15 8.44
C TRP A 44 -6.03 -0.14 7.05
N PRO A 45 -7.36 0.03 6.86
CA PRO A 45 -8.00 -0.20 5.57
C PRO A 45 -7.47 0.74 4.48
N HIS A 46 -7.48 0.24 3.24
CA HIS A 46 -7.14 1.04 2.07
C HIS A 46 -8.08 2.23 1.90
N GLN A 47 -7.50 3.41 1.69
CA GLN A 47 -8.23 4.65 1.42
C GLN A 47 -7.50 5.43 0.32
N ARG A 48 -8.26 6.02 -0.62
CA ARG A 48 -7.68 6.69 -1.80
C ARG A 48 -6.75 7.84 -1.46
N PHE A 49 -6.99 8.56 -0.35
CA PHE A 49 -6.12 9.65 0.06
C PHE A 49 -4.69 9.19 0.42
N MET A 50 -4.45 7.87 0.57
CA MET A 50 -3.12 7.32 0.82
C MET A 50 -2.30 7.11 -0.46
N LEU A 51 -2.95 7.11 -1.64
CA LEU A 51 -2.27 6.89 -2.92
C LEU A 51 -1.32 8.02 -3.34
N PRO A 52 -1.60 9.31 -3.10
CA PRO A 52 -0.60 10.37 -3.29
C PRO A 52 0.68 10.13 -2.48
N PHE A 53 0.58 9.49 -1.31
CA PHE A 53 1.74 9.15 -0.49
C PHE A 53 2.56 8.02 -1.10
N LEU A 54 1.94 7.09 -1.84
CA LEU A 54 2.65 6.08 -2.61
C LEU A 54 3.59 6.69 -3.66
N SER A 55 3.22 7.84 -4.25
CA SER A 55 4.08 8.52 -5.23
C SER A 55 5.29 9.24 -4.62
N VAL A 56 5.20 9.69 -3.36
CA VAL A 56 6.35 10.28 -2.65
C VAL A 56 7.16 9.21 -1.92
N ASP A 57 6.53 8.09 -1.58
CA ASP A 57 7.16 6.91 -0.99
C ASP A 57 7.73 5.98 -2.06
N GLY A 58 8.82 6.43 -2.68
CA GLY A 58 9.60 5.66 -3.65
C GLY A 58 10.10 4.32 -3.07
N GLU A 59 10.42 4.28 -1.78
CA GLU A 59 10.90 3.05 -1.12
C GLU A 59 9.79 2.00 -1.05
N PHE A 60 8.59 2.41 -0.65
CA PHE A 60 7.45 1.50 -0.61
C PHE A 60 7.08 1.01 -2.01
N THR A 61 7.01 1.88 -3.03
CA THR A 61 6.76 1.43 -4.42
C THR A 61 7.82 0.46 -4.93
N MET A 62 9.10 0.70 -4.63
CA MET A 62 10.17 -0.24 -4.95
C MET A 62 10.04 -1.57 -4.20
N SER A 63 9.61 -1.54 -2.93
CA SER A 63 9.40 -2.75 -2.12
C SER A 63 8.32 -3.68 -2.69
N LEU A 64 7.41 -3.14 -3.52
CA LEU A 64 6.34 -3.90 -4.17
C LEU A 64 6.82 -4.64 -5.43
N ARG A 65 7.95 -4.24 -6.03
CA ARG A 65 8.49 -4.91 -7.23
C ARG A 65 8.85 -6.37 -6.93
N GLY A 66 8.58 -7.25 -7.90
CA GLY A 66 8.81 -8.69 -7.77
C GLY A 66 7.76 -9.45 -6.94
N LYS A 67 6.80 -8.76 -6.31
CA LYS A 67 5.66 -9.40 -5.64
C LYS A 67 4.68 -9.97 -6.66
N THR A 68 4.03 -11.07 -6.27
CA THR A 68 2.93 -11.67 -7.01
C THR A 68 1.62 -10.91 -6.81
N LYS A 69 0.65 -11.18 -7.67
CA LYS A 69 -0.72 -10.65 -7.55
C LYS A 69 -1.36 -10.91 -6.18
N ALA A 70 -1.15 -12.12 -5.63
CA ALA A 70 -1.68 -12.50 -4.32
C ALA A 70 -1.03 -11.75 -3.15
N GLU A 71 0.28 -11.47 -3.24
CA GLU A 71 0.98 -10.66 -2.24
C GLU A 71 0.54 -9.20 -2.31
N ILE A 72 0.31 -8.69 -3.52
CA ILE A 72 -0.14 -7.32 -3.77
C ILE A 72 -1.55 -7.05 -3.26
N GLN A 73 -2.45 -8.03 -3.36
CA GLN A 73 -3.82 -7.93 -2.82
C GLN A 73 -3.85 -7.62 -1.32
N ARG A 74 -2.79 -7.94 -0.57
CA ARG A 74 -2.69 -7.55 0.84
C ARG A 74 -2.63 -6.03 0.96
N TYR A 75 -1.86 -5.35 0.10
CA TYR A 75 -1.62 -3.90 0.16
C TYR A 75 -2.79 -3.13 -0.44
N PHE A 76 -3.34 -3.68 -1.53
CA PHE A 76 -4.43 -3.11 -2.29
C PHE A 76 -5.55 -4.15 -2.39
N PRO A 77 -6.52 -4.15 -1.45
CA PRO A 77 -7.59 -5.14 -1.45
C PRO A 77 -8.58 -4.93 -2.62
N LEU A 78 -8.66 -3.70 -3.13
CA LEU A 78 -9.52 -3.36 -4.26
C LEU A 78 -8.64 -3.20 -5.51
N LEU A 79 -8.50 -4.28 -6.27
CA LEU A 79 -7.82 -4.28 -7.56
C LEU A 79 -8.82 -4.55 -8.66
N ILE A 80 -8.86 -3.67 -9.66
CA ILE A 80 -9.86 -3.70 -10.73
C ILE A 80 -9.15 -4.05 -12.02
N ARG A 81 -9.72 -5.01 -12.75
CA ARG A 81 -9.20 -5.36 -14.07
C ARG A 81 -9.51 -4.26 -15.08
N PRO A 82 -8.64 -4.02 -16.07
CA PRO A 82 -8.82 -2.92 -17.01
C PRO A 82 -10.13 -3.00 -17.81
N GLU A 83 -10.60 -4.20 -18.14
CA GLU A 83 -11.83 -4.42 -18.91
C GLU A 83 -13.10 -4.02 -18.14
N LEU A 84 -12.98 -3.95 -16.81
CA LEU A 84 -14.07 -3.54 -15.92
C LEU A 84 -14.05 -2.04 -15.62
N ALA A 85 -13.22 -1.25 -16.31
CA ALA A 85 -13.00 0.18 -16.06
C ALA A 85 -14.29 0.92 -15.64
N ILE A 86 -14.31 1.30 -14.36
CA ILE A 86 -15.52 1.79 -13.68
C ILE A 86 -15.69 3.31 -13.79
N THR A 87 -14.60 4.05 -14.03
CA THR A 87 -14.64 5.50 -14.25
C THR A 87 -14.34 5.86 -15.69
N GLU A 88 -14.82 7.02 -16.13
CA GLU A 88 -14.52 7.56 -17.46
C GLU A 88 -13.00 7.71 -17.67
N TYR A 89 -12.29 8.19 -16.65
CA TYR A 89 -10.82 8.24 -16.64
C TYR A 89 -10.22 6.87 -16.96
N GLN A 90 -10.60 5.82 -16.21
CA GLN A 90 -10.04 4.49 -16.41
C GLN A 90 -10.40 3.93 -17.78
N ARG A 91 -11.60 4.21 -18.31
CA ARG A 91 -11.99 3.78 -19.65
C ARG A 91 -11.10 4.41 -20.72
N THR A 92 -10.91 5.72 -20.66
CA THR A 92 -10.05 6.45 -21.61
C THR A 92 -8.62 5.91 -21.59
N TYR A 93 -8.05 5.68 -20.40
CA TYR A 93 -6.66 5.24 -20.28
C TYR A 93 -6.47 3.73 -20.43
N SER A 94 -7.53 2.93 -20.22
CA SER A 94 -7.46 1.49 -20.39
C SER A 94 -7.19 1.09 -21.83
N GLN A 95 -7.74 1.82 -22.81
CA GLN A 95 -7.53 1.51 -24.21
C GLN A 95 -6.05 1.64 -24.58
N ASP A 96 -5.43 2.78 -24.30
CA ASP A 96 -4.00 3.02 -24.56
C ASP A 96 -3.08 2.04 -23.79
N MET A 97 -3.47 1.68 -22.57
CA MET A 97 -2.69 0.79 -21.71
C MET A 97 -2.75 -0.68 -22.18
N ILE A 98 -3.89 -1.17 -22.66
CA ILE A 98 -4.01 -2.52 -23.26
C ILE A 98 -3.02 -2.70 -24.42
N TRP A 99 -2.76 -1.64 -25.19
CA TRP A 99 -1.79 -1.68 -26.30
C TRP A 99 -0.32 -1.62 -25.85
N ARG A 100 -0.04 -1.01 -24.69
CA ARG A 100 1.34 -0.74 -24.21
C ARG A 100 1.81 -1.68 -23.10
N HIS A 101 0.91 -2.24 -22.30
CA HIS A 101 1.23 -2.97 -21.07
C HIS A 101 0.39 -4.26 -20.98
N ARG A 102 1.04 -5.43 -21.05
CA ARG A 102 0.38 -6.73 -21.27
C ARG A 102 -0.43 -7.27 -20.08
N ASP A 103 -0.14 -6.86 -18.84
CA ASP A 103 -0.92 -7.22 -17.64
C ASP A 103 -0.83 -6.08 -16.62
N TYR A 104 -1.96 -5.46 -16.29
CA TYR A 104 -2.01 -4.44 -15.25
C TYR A 104 -3.35 -4.47 -14.51
N LEU A 105 -3.37 -3.89 -13.31
CA LEU A 105 -4.55 -3.74 -12.47
C LEU A 105 -4.63 -2.33 -11.92
N TRP A 106 -5.83 -1.75 -11.96
CA TRP A 106 -6.12 -0.48 -11.29
C TRP A 106 -6.24 -0.68 -9.79
N ILE A 107 -5.82 0.34 -9.03
CA ILE A 107 -6.00 0.38 -7.58
C ILE A 107 -7.33 1.11 -7.31
N GLY A 108 -8.39 0.34 -7.05
CA GLY A 108 -9.75 0.87 -6.97
C GLY A 108 -10.13 1.66 -8.21
N ASP A 109 -10.77 2.79 -8.00
CA ASP A 109 -11.12 3.77 -9.04
C ASP A 109 -10.13 4.96 -9.10
N SER A 110 -8.93 4.79 -8.56
CA SER A 110 -7.89 5.80 -8.63
C SER A 110 -7.22 5.87 -10.00
N ASP A 111 -6.34 6.85 -10.15
CA ASP A 111 -5.41 7.02 -11.26
C ASP A 111 -4.16 6.13 -11.17
N TYR A 112 -4.02 5.34 -10.10
CA TYR A 112 -2.88 4.44 -9.90
C TYR A 112 -3.17 3.04 -10.41
N ALA A 113 -2.13 2.41 -10.94
CA ALA A 113 -2.17 1.01 -11.32
C ALA A 113 -0.87 0.28 -10.99
N ILE A 114 -0.97 -1.04 -11.11
CA ILE A 114 0.10 -2.00 -10.88
C ILE A 114 0.29 -2.75 -12.18
N GLN A 115 1.49 -2.67 -12.75
CA GLN A 115 1.88 -3.40 -13.93
C GLN A 115 2.61 -4.68 -13.53
N PHE A 116 2.31 -5.76 -14.24
CA PHE A 116 2.91 -7.07 -14.07
C PHE A 116 3.66 -7.51 -15.34
N GLU A 117 4.73 -8.26 -15.14
CA GLU A 117 5.47 -9.01 -16.14
C GLU A 117 5.78 -10.38 -15.55
N ASP A 118 5.50 -11.46 -16.29
CA ASP A 118 5.65 -12.84 -15.81
C ASP A 118 4.99 -13.11 -14.44
N GLY A 119 3.83 -12.47 -14.19
CA GLY A 119 3.07 -12.59 -12.94
C GLY A 119 3.66 -11.83 -11.75
N LYS A 120 4.68 -11.00 -11.97
CA LYS A 120 5.39 -10.22 -10.95
C LYS A 120 5.25 -8.72 -11.20
N VAL A 121 5.14 -7.94 -10.12
CA VAL A 121 5.07 -6.48 -10.23
C VAL A 121 6.36 -5.91 -10.77
N VAL A 122 6.25 -5.08 -11.80
CA VAL A 122 7.37 -4.30 -12.36
C VAL A 122 7.22 -2.81 -12.11
N TYR A 123 5.98 -2.32 -11.99
CA TYR A 123 5.69 -0.92 -11.80
C TYR A 123 4.42 -0.72 -10.95
N VAL A 124 4.45 0.31 -10.11
CA VAL A 124 3.29 0.82 -9.37
C VAL A 124 3.35 2.33 -9.44
N GLY A 125 2.30 2.95 -9.94
CA GLY A 125 2.28 4.39 -10.09
C GLY A 125 1.05 4.91 -10.84
N PRO A 126 0.94 6.24 -10.98
CA PRO A 126 -0.11 6.85 -11.76
C PRO A 126 0.04 6.47 -13.23
N ILE A 127 -1.07 6.12 -13.87
CA ILE A 127 -1.09 5.77 -15.31
C ILE A 127 -1.08 7.02 -16.20
N LYS A 128 -1.50 8.18 -15.68
CA LYS A 128 -1.21 9.48 -16.32
C LYS A 128 0.04 10.10 -15.70
N GLY A 129 1.11 10.11 -16.49
CA GLY A 129 2.25 10.99 -16.42
C GLY A 129 2.70 11.27 -17.84
#